data_AF-A0A1Y1Z1J8-F1
#
_entry.id   AF-A0A1Y1Z1J8-F1
#
_cell.length_a   1.000
_cell.length_b   1.000
_cell.length_c   1.000
_cell.angle_alpha   90.00
_cell.angle_beta   90.00
_cell.angle_gamma   90.00
#
_symmetry.space_group_name_H-M   'P 1'
#
loop_
_entity.id
_entity.type
_entity.pdbx_description
1 polymer ?
#
loop_
_entity_poly.entity_id
_entity_poly.type
_entity_poly.pdbx_seq_one_letter_code
_entity_poly.pdbx_strand_id
1 'polypeptide(L)'
;MSATRPTAPDGILYRLASRGDTHFDKQQYKEAITFYTKALIKTKTVAEEPGARDFIALVFANRSAAYFYIGCLVDSAKDAEVVVRLKPDWSKGYFRLAEAYFGLRRFKEAVDAYQKSVMLDPTCIEARTNLIKSKYLAEDTDNGIMILQLTPGKDIAIPNSYNPIQNKIYEYAIEMRNFVYIIADVVSRLCVVVDACWDAQGIMDVIKREKLHCIGAIVTHYHFDHVGGTPPSPFNQLPIKVTGLATMIKKWPNVRAYIHQEDIRYVRESNPEIDPNRIIPTTHDFELKLGTDSIIRFLHTPGHTPGSQCLLVNNNRLFSGDTLFLGTCGRLDLPGACKLDMFQSLQQVLKDLDDNTMVYPGHNYGGEWTTIAQEKAHGILRGVSREKWLATH
;
A
#
# COMPACT_ATOMS: atom_id res chain seq x y z
N MET A 1 24.00 21.10 -9.61
CA MET A 1 24.88 21.98 -8.80
C MET A 1 24.55 21.75 -7.35
N SER A 2 25.53 21.46 -6.50
CA SER A 2 25.33 21.37 -5.04
C SER A 2 24.72 22.68 -4.57
N ALA A 3 23.44 22.67 -4.20
CA ALA A 3 22.79 23.84 -3.65
C ALA A 3 23.43 24.11 -2.28
N THR A 4 24.30 25.11 -2.22
CA THR A 4 24.82 25.61 -0.95
C THR A 4 23.63 25.95 -0.06
N ARG A 5 23.66 25.46 1.18
CA ARG A 5 22.60 25.72 2.15
C ARG A 5 22.46 27.25 2.30
N PRO A 6 21.23 27.81 2.13
CA PRO A 6 21.01 29.25 2.30
C PRO A 6 21.61 29.75 3.61
N THR A 7 22.33 30.87 3.55
CA THR A 7 22.89 31.52 4.73
C THR A 7 21.78 32.11 5.57
N ALA A 8 21.83 31.92 6.89
CA ALA A 8 20.87 32.54 7.80
C ALA A 8 21.10 34.06 7.88
N PRO A 9 20.04 34.89 7.92
CA PRO A 9 20.16 36.34 8.06
C PRO A 9 20.84 36.78 9.37
N ASP A 10 20.66 36.00 10.44
CA ASP A 10 21.29 36.25 11.74
C ASP A 10 21.61 34.95 12.49
N GLY A 11 22.46 35.06 13.53
CA GLY A 11 22.89 33.92 14.34
C GLY A 11 21.80 33.31 15.25
N ILE A 12 20.74 34.05 15.58
CA ILE A 12 19.61 33.54 16.36
C ILE A 12 18.76 32.60 15.49
N LEU A 13 18.40 33.04 14.28
CA LEU A 13 17.69 32.23 13.29
C LEU A 13 18.45 30.96 12.95
N TYR A 14 19.76 31.08 12.70
CA TYR A 14 20.62 29.93 12.48
C TYR A 14 20.53 28.92 13.63
N ARG A 15 20.69 29.37 14.88
CA ARG A 15 20.63 28.48 16.06
C ARG A 15 19.27 27.83 16.24
N LEU A 16 18.18 28.54 15.99
CA LEU A 16 16.82 27.99 16.10
C LEU A 16 16.57 26.93 15.01
N ALA A 17 16.91 27.22 13.76
CA ALA A 17 16.76 26.27 12.66
C ALA A 17 17.64 25.03 12.88
N SER A 18 18.91 25.21 13.28
CA SER A 18 19.83 24.09 13.56
C SER A 18 19.38 23.22 14.74
N ARG A 19 18.74 23.80 15.76
CA ARG A 19 18.10 23.01 16.82
C ARG A 19 16.90 22.22 16.29
N GLY A 20 16.10 22.84 15.43
CA GLY A 20 15.02 22.15 14.71
C GLY A 20 15.54 20.94 13.94
N ASP A 21 16.60 21.12 13.16
CA ASP A 21 17.25 20.04 12.41
C ASP A 21 17.79 18.94 13.34
N THR A 22 18.43 19.33 14.45
CA THR A 22 18.93 18.35 15.45
C THR A 22 17.81 17.47 16.01
N HIS A 23 16.64 18.05 16.28
CA HIS A 23 15.48 17.29 16.74
C HIS A 23 14.88 16.45 15.60
N PHE A 24 14.85 16.99 14.38
CA PHE A 24 14.39 16.28 13.20
C PHE A 24 15.22 15.02 12.93
N ASP A 25 16.55 15.13 12.99
CA ASP A 25 17.49 14.01 12.80
C ASP A 25 17.31 12.92 13.88
N LYS A 26 16.85 13.31 15.07
CA LYS A 26 16.49 12.41 16.17
C LYS A 26 15.04 11.89 16.09
N GLN A 27 14.32 12.18 15.01
CA GLN A 27 12.89 11.86 14.81
C GLN A 27 11.96 12.46 15.89
N GLN A 28 12.41 13.50 16.58
CA GLN A 28 11.66 14.27 17.58
C GLN A 28 10.89 15.38 16.87
N TYR A 29 9.92 15.00 16.04
CA TYR A 29 9.28 15.91 15.09
C TYR A 29 8.47 17.04 15.76
N LYS A 30 7.83 16.78 16.91
CA LYS A 30 7.07 17.80 17.65
C LYS A 30 7.99 18.90 18.19
N GLU A 31 9.16 18.50 18.69
CA GLU A 31 10.22 19.39 19.17
C GLU A 31 10.82 20.17 17.99
N ALA A 32 11.08 19.50 16.86
CA ALA A 32 11.55 20.14 15.64
C ALA A 32 10.58 21.24 15.17
N ILE A 33 9.27 20.94 15.09
CA ILE A 33 8.23 21.91 14.76
C ILE A 33 8.26 23.12 15.69
N THR A 34 8.46 22.90 16.99
CA THR A 34 8.55 23.98 17.98
C THR A 34 9.71 24.92 17.67
N PHE A 35 10.89 24.39 17.35
CA PHE A 35 12.07 25.21 17.03
C PHE A 35 11.95 25.91 15.67
N TYR A 36 11.44 25.24 14.64
CA TYR A 36 11.18 25.89 13.35
C TYR A 36 10.13 26.99 13.46
N THR A 37 9.08 26.79 14.27
CA THR A 37 8.07 27.82 14.51
C THR A 37 8.67 29.03 15.21
N LYS A 38 9.54 28.82 16.21
CA LYS A 38 10.29 29.93 16.85
C LYS A 38 11.18 30.66 15.86
N ALA A 39 11.85 29.95 14.95
CA ALA A 39 12.65 30.56 13.89
C ALA A 39 11.76 31.43 12.99
N LEU A 40 10.65 30.90 12.47
CA LEU A 40 9.72 31.62 11.58
C LEU A 40 9.03 32.82 12.25
N ILE A 41 8.84 32.83 13.57
CA ILE A 41 8.35 34.01 14.28
C ILE A 41 9.39 35.14 14.24
N LYS A 42 10.69 34.79 14.33
CA LYS A 42 11.79 35.76 14.33
C LYS A 42 12.12 36.32 12.94
N THR A 43 11.72 35.65 11.86
CA THR A 43 11.96 36.15 10.50
C THR A 43 11.22 37.45 10.21
N LYS A 44 10.13 37.76 10.94
CA LYS A 44 9.37 39.01 10.80
C LYS A 44 10.22 40.28 10.97
N THR A 45 11.33 40.21 11.69
CA THR A 45 12.22 41.36 11.92
C THR A 45 13.39 41.46 10.94
N VAL A 46 13.56 40.46 10.06
CA VAL A 46 14.73 40.34 9.15
C VAL A 46 14.32 39.88 7.75
N ALA A 47 13.04 39.99 7.40
CA ALA A 47 12.50 39.44 6.15
C ALA A 47 13.05 40.12 4.88
N GLU A 48 13.53 41.36 5.01
CA GLU A 48 14.09 42.16 3.92
C GLU A 48 15.60 41.95 3.73
N GLU A 49 16.27 41.22 4.63
CA GLU A 49 17.71 40.97 4.54
C GLU A 49 18.07 40.10 3.32
N PRO A 50 19.22 40.36 2.66
CA PRO A 50 19.69 39.52 1.56
C PRO A 50 19.79 38.04 1.95
N GLY A 51 19.17 37.16 1.16
CA GLY A 51 19.16 35.71 1.42
C GLY A 51 18.13 35.25 2.47
N ALA A 52 17.43 36.17 3.15
CA ALA A 52 16.38 35.82 4.12
C ALA A 52 15.25 35.03 3.47
N ARG A 53 14.81 35.42 2.27
CA ARG A 53 13.79 34.71 1.50
C ARG A 53 14.11 33.22 1.33
N ASP A 54 15.35 32.91 0.97
CA ASP A 54 15.79 31.53 0.72
C ASP A 54 15.92 30.72 2.01
N PHE A 55 16.44 31.34 3.07
CA PHE A 55 16.53 30.72 4.38
C PHE A 55 15.14 30.47 4.98
N ILE A 56 14.22 31.43 4.86
CA ILE A 56 12.82 31.29 5.30
C ILE A 56 12.15 30.12 4.58
N ALA A 57 12.32 30.02 3.26
CA ALA A 57 11.81 28.89 2.47
C ALA A 57 12.38 27.55 2.95
N LEU A 58 13.68 27.49 3.29
CA LEU A 58 14.29 26.28 3.87
C LEU A 58 13.63 25.89 5.20
N VAL A 59 13.40 26.86 6.11
CA VAL A 59 12.78 26.58 7.41
C VAL A 59 11.32 26.11 7.25
N PHE A 60 10.54 26.73 6.35
CA PHE A 60 9.20 26.24 6.01
C PHE A 60 9.23 24.82 5.43
N ALA A 61 10.17 24.51 4.53
CA ALA A 61 10.29 23.17 3.95
C ALA A 61 10.63 22.10 5.00
N ASN A 62 11.49 22.43 5.96
CA ASN A 62 11.83 21.51 7.05
C ASN A 62 10.67 21.32 8.03
N ARG A 63 9.92 22.39 8.36
CA ARG A 63 8.73 22.29 9.20
C ARG A 63 7.58 21.55 8.52
N SER A 64 7.38 21.78 7.22
CA SER A 64 6.44 21.01 6.38
C SER A 64 6.74 19.51 6.45
N ALA A 65 8.01 19.12 6.33
CA ALA A 65 8.41 17.72 6.47
C ALA A 65 8.12 17.17 7.88
N ALA A 66 8.39 17.96 8.93
CA ALA A 66 8.11 17.53 10.31
C ALA A 66 6.61 17.36 10.56
N TYR A 67 5.77 18.25 10.03
CA TYR A 67 4.31 18.10 10.06
C TYR A 67 3.83 16.86 9.32
N PHE A 68 4.43 16.55 8.17
CA PHE A 68 4.13 15.34 7.40
C PHE A 68 4.39 14.08 8.23
N TYR A 69 5.57 13.96 8.88
CA TYR A 69 5.92 12.79 9.69
C TYR A 69 5.04 12.56 10.91
N ILE A 70 4.36 13.59 11.43
CA ILE A 70 3.40 13.45 12.54
C ILE A 70 1.94 13.36 12.06
N GLY A 71 1.69 13.30 10.75
CA GLY A 71 0.34 13.20 10.18
C GLY A 71 -0.45 14.52 10.16
N CYS A 72 0.17 15.66 10.47
CA CYS A 72 -0.44 16.99 10.36
C CYS A 72 -0.39 17.50 8.91
N LEU A 73 -1.04 16.76 8.01
CA LEU A 73 -0.90 16.92 6.56
C LEU A 73 -1.41 18.27 6.04
N VAL A 74 -2.44 18.84 6.66
CA VAL A 74 -2.96 20.16 6.30
C VAL A 74 -1.93 21.26 6.57
N ASP A 75 -1.24 21.21 7.71
CA ASP A 75 -0.21 22.20 8.05
C ASP A 75 1.07 21.96 7.25
N SER A 76 1.38 20.70 6.94
CA SER A 76 2.44 20.35 5.98
C SER A 76 2.20 20.99 4.61
N ALA A 77 0.98 20.92 4.07
CA ALA A 77 0.60 21.52 2.80
C ALA A 77 0.70 23.04 2.84
N LYS A 78 0.15 23.70 3.88
CA LYS A 78 0.24 25.16 4.06
C LYS A 78 1.68 25.66 4.04
N ASP A 79 2.58 25.00 4.78
CA ASP A 79 3.99 25.36 4.80
C ASP A 79 4.63 25.16 3.41
N ALA A 80 4.38 24.03 2.75
CA ALA A 80 4.93 23.76 1.42
C ALA A 80 4.43 24.72 0.33
N GLU A 81 3.17 25.15 0.40
CA GLU A 81 2.62 26.20 -0.47
C GLU A 81 3.35 27.53 -0.30
N VAL A 82 3.77 27.88 0.94
CA VAL A 82 4.64 29.04 1.16
C VAL A 82 6.00 28.84 0.50
N VAL A 83 6.58 27.64 0.61
CA VAL A 83 7.89 27.33 0.00
C VAL A 83 7.86 27.56 -1.51
N VAL A 84 6.87 27.04 -2.24
CA VAL A 84 6.82 27.18 -3.71
C VAL A 84 6.52 28.62 -4.16
N ARG A 85 5.86 29.44 -3.33
CA ARG A 85 5.73 30.89 -3.57
C ARG A 85 7.05 31.63 -3.34
N LEU A 86 7.78 31.28 -2.30
CA LEU A 86 9.07 31.90 -2.00
C LEU A 86 10.16 31.46 -2.97
N LYS A 87 10.24 30.18 -3.35
CA LYS A 87 11.23 29.63 -4.28
C LYS A 87 10.58 28.79 -5.38
N PRO A 88 10.01 29.44 -6.42
CA PRO A 88 9.30 28.74 -7.49
C PRO A 88 10.20 27.89 -8.41
N ASP A 89 11.52 28.01 -8.26
CA ASP A 89 12.56 27.28 -8.98
C ASP A 89 13.20 26.14 -8.15
N TRP A 90 12.71 25.90 -6.92
CA TRP A 90 13.28 24.90 -6.03
C TRP A 90 12.49 23.58 -6.03
N SER A 91 13.07 22.54 -6.63
CA SER A 91 12.46 21.21 -6.75
C SER A 91 11.96 20.65 -5.42
N LYS A 92 12.77 20.74 -4.36
CA LYS A 92 12.42 20.23 -3.02
C LYS A 92 11.17 20.89 -2.43
N GLY A 93 10.88 22.15 -2.77
CA GLY A 93 9.65 22.82 -2.34
C GLY A 93 8.40 22.16 -2.93
N TYR A 94 8.41 21.88 -4.24
CA TYR A 94 7.34 21.15 -4.91
C TYR A 94 7.25 19.70 -4.44
N PHE A 95 8.38 19.05 -4.16
CA PHE A 95 8.39 17.71 -3.58
C PHE A 95 7.64 17.66 -2.24
N ARG A 96 7.91 18.60 -1.31
CA ARG A 96 7.17 18.68 -0.03
C ARG A 96 5.69 18.96 -0.23
N LEU A 97 5.35 19.82 -1.19
CA LEU A 97 3.94 20.12 -1.50
C LEU A 97 3.22 18.89 -2.02
N ALA A 98 3.90 18.14 -2.90
CA ALA A 98 3.38 16.91 -3.47
C ALA A 98 3.18 15.82 -2.40
N GLU A 99 4.14 15.64 -1.47
CA GLU A 99 3.99 14.71 -0.33
C GLU A 99 2.79 15.08 0.53
N ALA A 100 2.62 16.35 0.86
CA ALA A 100 1.50 16.81 1.66
C ALA A 100 0.15 16.57 0.97
N TYR A 101 0.03 16.89 -0.32
CA TYR A 101 -1.17 16.61 -1.10
C TYR A 101 -1.43 15.11 -1.27
N PHE A 102 -0.37 14.32 -1.46
CA PHE A 102 -0.46 12.87 -1.53
C PHE A 102 -1.03 12.29 -0.23
N GLY A 103 -0.51 12.71 0.92
CA GLY A 103 -1.02 12.30 2.23
C GLY A 103 -2.47 12.74 2.46
N LEU A 104 -2.85 13.93 1.98
CA LEU A 104 -4.24 14.41 1.98
C LEU A 104 -5.15 13.70 0.97
N ARG A 105 -4.60 12.78 0.17
CA ARG A 105 -5.29 12.07 -0.92
C ARG A 105 -5.83 13.00 -2.01
N ARG A 106 -5.24 14.19 -2.12
CA ARG A 106 -5.45 15.16 -3.19
C ARG A 106 -4.54 14.80 -4.35
N PHE A 107 -4.77 13.63 -4.95
CA PHE A 107 -3.82 13.00 -5.87
C PHE A 107 -3.61 13.79 -7.16
N LYS A 108 -4.63 14.50 -7.66
CA LYS A 108 -4.49 15.38 -8.84
C LYS A 108 -3.52 16.52 -8.54
N GLU A 109 -3.68 17.20 -7.42
CA GLU A 109 -2.76 18.27 -7.02
C GLU A 109 -1.37 17.72 -6.66
N ALA A 110 -1.28 16.51 -6.11
CA ALA A 110 0.01 15.83 -5.89
C ALA A 110 0.72 15.54 -7.21
N VAL A 111 0.00 15.10 -8.25
CA VAL A 111 0.54 14.89 -9.60
C VAL A 111 1.13 16.20 -10.13
N ASP A 112 0.39 17.31 -10.08
CA ASP A 112 0.87 18.61 -10.58
C ASP A 112 2.16 19.05 -9.85
N ALA A 113 2.19 18.92 -8.53
CA ALA A 113 3.36 19.26 -7.72
C ALA A 113 4.55 18.33 -8.00
N TYR A 114 4.35 17.01 -8.10
CA TYR A 114 5.43 16.08 -8.45
C TYR A 114 5.94 16.30 -9.87
N GLN A 115 5.07 16.58 -10.84
CA GLN A 115 5.48 16.93 -12.20
C GLN A 115 6.40 18.15 -12.20
N LYS A 116 6.05 19.19 -11.45
CA LYS A 116 6.89 20.38 -11.34
C LYS A 116 8.21 20.10 -10.62
N SER A 117 8.19 19.26 -9.58
CA SER A 117 9.41 18.80 -8.89
C SER A 117 10.35 18.05 -9.85
N VAL A 118 9.83 17.11 -10.64
CA VAL A 118 10.60 16.32 -11.62
C VAL A 118 11.11 17.19 -12.77
N MET A 119 10.33 18.18 -13.21
CA MET A 119 10.78 19.14 -14.22
C MET A 119 11.99 19.95 -13.75
N LEU A 120 11.99 20.38 -12.48
CA LEU A 120 13.08 21.18 -11.88
C LEU A 120 14.30 20.32 -11.51
N ASP A 121 14.08 19.08 -11.09
CA ASP A 121 15.14 18.10 -10.82
C ASP A 121 14.76 16.72 -11.37
N PRO A 122 15.12 16.44 -12.64
CA PRO A 122 14.83 15.16 -13.26
C PRO A 122 15.58 13.99 -12.63
N THR A 123 16.61 14.23 -11.81
CA THR A 123 17.45 13.18 -11.22
C THR A 123 16.87 12.59 -9.94
N CYS A 124 15.88 13.25 -9.33
CA CYS A 124 15.20 12.78 -8.14
C CYS A 124 14.33 11.54 -8.44
N ILE A 125 14.88 10.35 -8.18
CA ILE A 125 14.20 9.06 -8.37
C ILE A 125 12.88 9.02 -7.59
N GLU A 126 12.91 9.46 -6.33
CA GLU A 126 11.76 9.44 -5.43
C GLU A 126 10.59 10.27 -5.98
N ALA A 127 10.86 11.48 -6.49
CA ALA A 127 9.83 12.32 -7.11
C ALA A 127 9.21 11.66 -8.36
N ARG A 128 10.02 10.97 -9.18
CA ARG A 128 9.51 10.25 -10.36
C ARG A 128 8.66 9.05 -9.98
N THR A 129 9.10 8.26 -9.01
CA THR A 129 8.34 7.10 -8.51
C THR A 129 7.00 7.55 -7.91
N ASN A 130 7.01 8.58 -7.07
CA ASN A 130 5.80 9.09 -6.45
C ASN A 130 4.88 9.82 -7.43
N LEU A 131 5.41 10.44 -8.49
CA LEU A 131 4.61 10.97 -9.60
C LEU A 131 3.79 9.86 -10.26
N ILE A 132 4.44 8.73 -10.61
CA ILE A 132 3.76 7.60 -11.25
C ILE A 132 2.68 7.04 -10.32
N LYS A 133 3.01 6.80 -9.04
CA LYS A 133 2.04 6.33 -8.03
C LYS A 133 0.86 7.29 -7.87
N SER A 134 1.11 8.60 -7.85
CA SER A 134 0.06 9.62 -7.74
C SER A 134 -0.87 9.64 -8.94
N LYS A 135 -0.35 9.41 -10.16
CA LYS A 135 -1.17 9.31 -11.38
C LYS A 135 -2.15 8.14 -11.30
N TYR A 136 -1.70 6.97 -10.88
CA TYR A 136 -2.58 5.80 -10.72
C TYR A 136 -3.63 6.02 -9.65
N LEU A 137 -3.28 6.61 -8.50
CA LEU A 137 -4.25 6.88 -7.44
C LEU A 137 -5.24 8.00 -7.81
N ALA A 138 -4.83 8.95 -8.64
CA ALA A 138 -5.74 9.95 -9.21
C ALA A 138 -6.73 9.27 -10.19
N GLU A 139 -6.25 8.38 -11.05
CA GLU A 139 -7.08 7.58 -11.95
C GLU A 139 -8.06 6.68 -11.16
N ASP A 140 -7.61 6.04 -10.08
CA ASP A 140 -8.46 5.24 -9.18
C ASP A 140 -9.62 6.06 -8.65
N THR A 141 -9.31 7.27 -8.17
CA THR A 141 -10.32 8.20 -7.64
C THR A 141 -11.31 8.63 -8.72
N ASP A 142 -10.84 8.87 -9.94
CA ASP A 142 -11.69 9.20 -11.10
C ASP A 142 -12.57 8.01 -11.53
N ASN A 143 -12.06 6.79 -11.37
CA ASN A 143 -12.78 5.54 -11.62
C ASN A 143 -13.66 5.11 -10.43
N GLY A 144 -13.83 5.96 -9.41
CA GLY A 144 -14.71 5.70 -8.27
C GLY A 144 -14.20 4.63 -7.30
N ILE A 145 -12.93 4.22 -7.40
CA ILE A 145 -12.33 3.21 -6.52
C ILE A 145 -11.30 3.80 -5.58
N MET A 146 -11.15 3.16 -4.43
CA MET A 146 -10.16 3.48 -3.43
C MET A 146 -9.51 2.19 -2.97
N ILE A 147 -8.19 2.13 -3.14
CA ILE A 147 -7.38 0.97 -2.77
C ILE A 147 -6.49 1.36 -1.59
N LEU A 148 -6.58 0.62 -0.50
CA LEU A 148 -5.65 0.71 0.63
C LEU A 148 -4.84 -0.57 0.68
N GLN A 149 -3.53 -0.43 0.53
CA GLN A 149 -2.58 -1.54 0.70
C GLN A 149 -1.99 -1.44 2.10
N LEU A 150 -2.29 -2.42 2.94
CA LEU A 150 -1.87 -2.49 4.33
C LEU A 150 -0.68 -3.42 4.47
N THR A 151 0.31 -3.03 5.28
CA THR A 151 1.43 -3.90 5.63
C THR A 151 1.50 -4.19 7.13
N PRO A 152 1.78 -5.45 7.51
CA PRO A 152 2.14 -5.80 8.88
C PRO A 152 3.33 -4.97 9.41
N GLY A 153 3.26 -4.57 10.68
CA GLY A 153 4.28 -3.75 11.36
C GLY A 153 4.20 -2.26 11.05
N LYS A 154 3.35 -1.84 10.09
CA LYS A 154 3.13 -0.43 9.76
C LYS A 154 1.66 -0.02 9.94
N ASP A 155 0.75 -0.70 9.24
CA ASP A 155 -0.66 -0.34 9.20
C ASP A 155 -1.50 -1.24 10.11
N ILE A 156 -1.13 -2.51 10.18
CA ILE A 156 -1.77 -3.58 10.97
C ILE A 156 -0.69 -4.43 11.65
N ALA A 157 -1.08 -5.30 12.58
CA ALA A 157 -0.16 -6.23 13.22
C ALA A 157 1.07 -5.52 13.82
N ILE A 158 0.84 -4.42 14.56
CA ILE A 158 1.92 -3.64 15.18
C ILE A 158 2.23 -4.26 16.55
N PRO A 159 3.47 -4.76 16.79
CA PRO A 159 3.84 -5.35 18.08
C PRO A 159 3.85 -4.28 19.18
N ASN A 160 2.77 -4.20 19.95
CA ASN A 160 2.66 -3.28 21.09
C ASN A 160 1.75 -3.83 22.20
N SER A 161 1.35 -5.10 22.09
CA SER A 161 0.36 -5.67 22.98
C SER A 161 1.01 -6.26 24.24
N TYR A 162 0.27 -6.32 25.34
CA TYR A 162 0.65 -7.07 26.54
C TYR A 162 0.55 -8.59 26.34
N ASN A 163 0.13 -9.08 25.17
CA ASN A 163 -0.02 -10.50 24.85
C ASN A 163 1.21 -11.01 24.08
N PRO A 164 2.11 -11.79 24.71
CA PRO A 164 3.35 -12.24 24.07
C PRO A 164 3.13 -13.11 22.83
N ILE A 165 2.08 -13.94 22.83
CA ILE A 165 1.75 -14.81 21.69
C ILE A 165 1.33 -13.97 20.49
N GLN A 166 0.48 -12.95 20.73
CA GLN A 166 0.03 -12.04 19.68
C GLN A 166 1.20 -11.25 19.08
N ASN A 167 2.12 -10.76 19.92
CA ASN A 167 3.32 -10.08 19.44
C ASN A 167 4.16 -11.01 18.57
N LYS A 168 4.29 -12.29 18.95
CA LYS A 168 5.04 -13.25 18.13
C LYS A 168 4.38 -13.52 16.78
N ILE A 169 3.05 -13.63 16.73
CA ILE A 169 2.30 -13.73 15.47
C ILE A 169 2.56 -12.49 14.59
N TYR A 170 2.59 -11.30 15.18
CA TYR A 170 2.84 -10.06 14.45
C TYR A 170 4.27 -9.95 13.94
N GLU A 171 5.27 -10.43 14.70
CA GLU A 171 6.65 -10.56 14.19
C GLU A 171 6.70 -11.46 12.95
N TYR A 172 6.03 -12.61 12.96
CA TYR A 172 5.93 -13.48 11.78
C TYR A 172 5.21 -12.79 10.62
N ALA A 173 4.13 -12.05 10.88
CA ALA A 173 3.42 -11.29 9.84
C ALA A 173 4.34 -10.30 9.12
N ILE A 174 5.22 -9.62 9.88
CA ILE A 174 6.22 -8.69 9.35
C ILE A 174 7.23 -9.41 8.45
N GLU A 175 7.70 -10.59 8.87
CA GLU A 175 8.65 -11.40 8.09
C GLU A 175 8.05 -11.95 6.79
N MET A 176 6.78 -12.35 6.83
CA MET A 176 6.06 -12.89 5.67
C MET A 176 5.81 -11.83 4.60
N ARG A 177 5.77 -10.55 4.99
CA ARG A 177 5.63 -9.39 4.09
C ARG A 177 4.37 -9.45 3.22
N ASN A 178 3.28 -9.99 3.74
CA ASN A 178 1.99 -10.02 3.04
C ASN A 178 1.45 -8.60 2.88
N PHE A 179 0.76 -8.38 1.77
CA PHE A 179 -0.13 -7.25 1.60
C PHE A 179 -1.57 -7.69 1.91
N VAL A 180 -2.27 -6.87 2.69
CA VAL A 180 -3.72 -6.96 2.85
C VAL A 180 -4.33 -5.77 2.14
N TYR A 181 -5.33 -5.99 1.31
CA TYR A 181 -5.94 -4.90 0.55
C TYR A 181 -7.35 -4.58 1.04
N ILE A 182 -7.70 -3.30 1.06
CA ILE A 182 -9.09 -2.85 1.13
C ILE A 182 -9.43 -2.20 -0.21
N ILE A 183 -10.42 -2.76 -0.90
CA ILE A 183 -10.98 -2.20 -2.13
C ILE A 183 -12.32 -1.59 -1.77
N ALA A 184 -12.48 -0.29 -2.03
CA ALA A 184 -13.67 0.46 -1.67
C ALA A 184 -14.24 1.23 -2.87
N ASP A 185 -15.57 1.24 -2.96
CA ASP A 185 -16.31 2.13 -3.84
C ASP A 185 -16.43 3.50 -3.14
N VAL A 186 -15.92 4.55 -3.81
CA VAL A 186 -15.78 5.88 -3.22
C VAL A 186 -17.14 6.51 -2.91
N VAL A 187 -18.14 6.26 -3.77
CA VAL A 187 -19.49 6.85 -3.67
C VAL A 187 -20.29 6.21 -2.54
N SER A 188 -20.44 4.88 -2.57
CA SER A 188 -21.25 4.15 -1.58
C SER A 188 -20.54 3.92 -0.25
N ARG A 189 -19.21 4.07 -0.20
CA ARG A 189 -18.35 3.73 0.94
C ARG A 189 -18.37 2.25 1.31
N LEU A 190 -18.94 1.37 0.47
CA LEU A 190 -18.84 -0.07 0.66
C LEU A 190 -17.43 -0.54 0.30
N CYS A 191 -16.92 -1.51 1.04
CA CYS A 191 -15.61 -2.09 0.77
C CYS A 191 -15.58 -3.61 0.97
N VAL A 192 -14.56 -4.22 0.36
CA VAL A 192 -14.14 -5.59 0.62
C VAL A 192 -12.68 -5.61 1.07
N VAL A 193 -12.33 -6.61 1.87
CA VAL A 193 -10.94 -6.88 2.25
C VAL A 193 -10.43 -8.06 1.45
N VAL A 194 -9.25 -7.96 0.85
CA VAL A 194 -8.56 -9.08 0.19
C VAL A 194 -7.52 -9.64 1.14
N ASP A 195 -7.55 -10.95 1.35
CA ASP A 195 -6.63 -11.70 2.21
C ASP A 195 -6.58 -11.18 3.65
N ALA A 196 -7.76 -11.14 4.27
CA ALA A 196 -7.95 -10.69 5.65
C ALA A 196 -7.23 -11.61 6.66
N CYS A 197 -5.95 -11.37 6.90
CA CYS A 197 -5.11 -12.16 7.81
C CYS A 197 -4.37 -11.30 8.86
N TRP A 198 -3.74 -11.98 9.81
CA TRP A 198 -2.87 -11.49 10.89
C TRP A 198 -3.58 -10.72 11.99
N ASP A 199 -4.29 -9.64 11.63
CA ASP A 199 -4.87 -8.67 12.56
C ASP A 199 -6.25 -8.20 12.08
N ALA A 200 -7.24 -9.10 12.20
CA ALA A 200 -8.61 -8.81 11.77
C ALA A 200 -9.21 -7.57 12.44
N GLN A 201 -8.81 -7.25 13.67
CA GLN A 201 -9.26 -6.04 14.37
C GLN A 201 -8.59 -4.79 13.80
N GLY A 202 -7.26 -4.79 13.63
CA GLY A 202 -6.53 -3.68 13.04
C GLY A 202 -7.02 -3.34 11.63
N ILE A 203 -7.31 -4.35 10.80
CA ILE A 203 -7.92 -4.16 9.48
C ILE A 203 -9.27 -3.41 9.61
N MET A 204 -10.14 -3.85 10.53
CA MET A 204 -11.44 -3.20 10.73
C MET A 204 -11.33 -1.81 11.35
N ASP A 205 -10.29 -1.54 12.15
CA ASP A 205 -10.00 -0.21 12.68
C ASP A 205 -9.56 0.76 11.57
N VAL A 206 -8.79 0.27 10.59
CA VAL A 206 -8.48 1.04 9.36
C VAL A 206 -9.75 1.35 8.58
N ILE A 207 -10.60 0.36 8.32
CA ILE A 207 -11.90 0.54 7.65
C ILE A 207 -12.75 1.61 8.35
N LYS A 208 -12.82 1.54 9.69
CA LYS A 208 -13.56 2.51 10.51
C LYS A 208 -12.98 3.92 10.41
N ARG A 209 -11.65 4.06 10.50
CA ARG A 209 -10.96 5.36 10.38
C ARG A 209 -11.22 6.01 9.02
N GLU A 210 -11.26 5.21 7.98
CA GLU A 210 -11.56 5.63 6.61
C GLU A 210 -13.07 5.79 6.35
N LYS A 211 -13.93 5.58 7.36
CA LYS A 211 -15.40 5.72 7.25
C LYS A 211 -15.97 4.85 6.11
N LEU A 212 -15.55 3.60 6.06
CA LEU A 212 -16.01 2.58 5.12
C LEU A 212 -16.90 1.54 5.79
N HIS A 213 -17.65 0.80 4.98
CA HIS A 213 -18.51 -0.31 5.41
C HIS A 213 -18.07 -1.61 4.73
N CYS A 214 -17.48 -2.52 5.50
CA CYS A 214 -17.05 -3.81 4.97
C CYS A 214 -18.24 -4.76 4.75
N ILE A 215 -18.40 -5.23 3.51
CA ILE A 215 -19.45 -6.18 3.12
C ILE A 215 -18.90 -7.57 2.80
N GLY A 216 -17.59 -7.72 2.66
CA GLY A 216 -16.98 -8.96 2.22
C GLY A 216 -15.50 -9.08 2.50
N ALA A 217 -15.05 -10.31 2.65
CA ALA A 217 -13.65 -10.69 2.65
C ALA A 217 -13.42 -11.65 1.47
N ILE A 218 -12.52 -11.28 0.58
CA ILE A 218 -12.15 -12.06 -0.60
C ILE A 218 -10.83 -12.78 -0.29
N VAL A 219 -10.78 -14.06 -0.61
CA VAL A 219 -9.60 -14.90 -0.46
C VAL A 219 -8.99 -15.14 -1.83
N THR A 220 -7.74 -14.73 -2.04
CA THR A 220 -7.02 -15.06 -3.28
C THR A 220 -6.66 -16.53 -3.32
N HIS A 221 -6.28 -17.12 -2.18
CA HIS A 221 -5.98 -18.54 -2.02
C HIS A 221 -5.92 -18.97 -0.55
N TYR A 222 -5.94 -20.29 -0.26
CA TYR A 222 -6.23 -20.82 1.07
C TYR A 222 -5.14 -20.69 2.16
N HIS A 223 -3.92 -20.27 1.83
CA HIS A 223 -2.80 -20.36 2.78
C HIS A 223 -3.03 -19.54 4.06
N PHE A 224 -2.45 -20.03 5.17
CA PHE A 224 -2.73 -19.51 6.52
C PHE A 224 -2.35 -18.03 6.68
N ASP A 225 -1.39 -17.54 5.91
CA ASP A 225 -0.93 -16.16 5.90
C ASP A 225 -1.82 -15.22 5.07
N HIS A 226 -2.80 -15.77 4.33
CA HIS A 226 -3.84 -15.05 3.60
C HIS A 226 -5.23 -15.16 4.24
N VAL A 227 -5.55 -16.30 4.87
CA VAL A 227 -6.87 -16.54 5.47
C VAL A 227 -6.87 -16.58 7.01
N GLY A 228 -5.71 -16.69 7.64
CA GLY A 228 -5.57 -17.02 9.05
C GLY A 228 -5.83 -18.50 9.35
N GLY A 229 -6.16 -18.79 10.60
CA GLY A 229 -6.50 -20.15 11.04
C GLY A 229 -5.32 -20.86 11.71
N THR A 230 -5.40 -22.19 11.72
CA THR A 230 -4.33 -23.03 12.30
C THR A 230 -3.07 -22.95 11.43
N PRO A 231 -1.91 -22.53 11.97
CA PRO A 231 -0.68 -22.45 11.18
C PRO A 231 -0.20 -23.84 10.77
N PRO A 232 0.64 -23.98 9.73
CA PRO A 232 1.17 -25.26 9.29
C PRO A 232 2.14 -25.88 10.30
N SER A 233 2.50 -27.15 10.08
CA SER A 233 3.53 -27.85 10.86
C SER A 233 4.87 -27.08 10.87
N PRO A 234 5.59 -27.01 12.00
CA PRO A 234 5.31 -27.69 13.28
C PRO A 234 4.39 -26.90 14.21
N PHE A 235 3.96 -25.70 13.84
CA PHE A 235 3.20 -24.79 14.70
C PHE A 235 1.75 -25.25 14.92
N ASN A 236 1.22 -26.12 14.06
CA ASN A 236 -0.10 -26.76 14.23
C ASN A 236 -0.23 -27.57 15.54
N GLN A 237 0.89 -27.91 16.20
CA GLN A 237 0.90 -28.62 17.48
C GLN A 237 0.69 -27.66 18.68
N LEU A 238 0.88 -26.36 18.47
CA LEU A 238 0.67 -25.34 19.49
C LEU A 238 -0.79 -24.90 19.47
N PRO A 239 -1.38 -24.50 20.62
CA PRO A 239 -2.74 -23.96 20.69
C PRO A 239 -2.78 -22.50 20.19
N ILE A 240 -2.18 -22.24 19.03
CA ILE A 240 -2.08 -20.93 18.40
C ILE A 240 -3.01 -20.89 17.18
N LYS A 241 -3.73 -19.79 17.04
CA LYS A 241 -4.55 -19.51 15.86
C LYS A 241 -4.23 -18.13 15.32
N VAL A 242 -3.88 -18.04 14.04
CA VAL A 242 -3.66 -16.77 13.36
C VAL A 242 -5.03 -16.14 13.13
N THR A 243 -5.19 -14.87 13.54
CA THR A 243 -6.45 -14.17 13.30
C THR A 243 -6.60 -13.86 11.82
N GLY A 244 -7.81 -13.90 11.30
CA GLY A 244 -8.05 -13.63 9.88
C GLY A 244 -9.51 -13.75 9.50
N LEU A 245 -9.79 -14.46 8.40
CA LEU A 245 -11.11 -14.62 7.81
C LEU A 245 -12.15 -15.12 8.81
N ALA A 246 -11.82 -16.17 9.57
CA ALA A 246 -12.74 -16.75 10.55
C ALA A 246 -13.09 -15.76 11.68
N THR A 247 -12.09 -15.04 12.20
CA THR A 247 -12.30 -13.98 13.19
C THR A 247 -13.18 -12.87 12.62
N MET A 248 -12.97 -12.50 11.36
CA MET A 248 -13.72 -11.45 10.69
C MET A 248 -15.19 -11.83 10.51
N ILE A 249 -15.48 -13.01 9.96
CA ILE A 249 -16.86 -13.50 9.74
C ILE A 249 -17.62 -13.62 11.06
N LYS A 250 -16.94 -14.11 12.11
CA LYS A 250 -17.53 -14.30 13.44
C LYS A 250 -17.89 -12.98 14.11
N LYS A 251 -17.02 -11.98 14.04
CA LYS A 251 -17.22 -10.69 14.72
C LYS A 251 -18.10 -9.71 13.93
N TRP A 252 -18.14 -9.82 12.60
CA TRP A 252 -18.90 -8.92 11.73
C TRP A 252 -19.92 -9.70 10.88
N PRO A 253 -21.17 -9.84 11.36
CA PRO A 253 -22.20 -10.66 10.73
C PRO A 253 -22.58 -10.30 9.29
N ASN A 254 -22.27 -9.09 8.83
CA ASN A 254 -22.57 -8.65 7.47
C ASN A 254 -21.48 -9.02 6.45
N VAL A 255 -20.32 -9.49 6.91
CA VAL A 255 -19.19 -9.81 6.02
C VAL A 255 -19.36 -11.21 5.43
N ARG A 256 -19.37 -11.35 4.12
CA ARG A 256 -19.36 -12.67 3.46
C ARG A 256 -17.95 -13.03 2.96
N ALA A 257 -17.63 -14.31 2.94
CA ALA A 257 -16.37 -14.80 2.38
C ALA A 257 -16.54 -15.15 0.91
N TYR A 258 -15.69 -14.63 0.03
CA TYR A 258 -15.65 -15.01 -1.38
C TYR A 258 -14.40 -15.86 -1.60
N ILE A 259 -14.60 -17.13 -1.95
CA ILE A 259 -13.53 -18.14 -2.02
C ILE A 259 -13.75 -18.97 -3.27
N HIS A 260 -12.69 -19.22 -4.04
CA HIS A 260 -12.79 -20.11 -5.18
C HIS A 260 -13.20 -21.50 -4.73
N GLN A 261 -14.11 -22.14 -5.48
CA GLN A 261 -14.70 -23.42 -5.08
C GLN A 261 -13.67 -24.51 -4.75
N GLU A 262 -12.55 -24.55 -5.46
CA GLU A 262 -11.46 -25.52 -5.27
C GLU A 262 -10.69 -25.32 -3.95
N ASP A 263 -10.75 -24.12 -3.36
CA ASP A 263 -10.05 -23.78 -2.11
C ASP A 263 -10.95 -23.84 -0.87
N ILE A 264 -12.28 -23.88 -1.03
CA ILE A 264 -13.24 -23.88 0.10
C ILE A 264 -12.94 -24.99 1.10
N ARG A 265 -12.61 -26.19 0.62
CA ARG A 265 -12.29 -27.31 1.49
C ARG A 265 -11.09 -26.99 2.38
N TYR A 266 -9.99 -26.54 1.78
CA TYR A 266 -8.74 -26.26 2.49
C TYR A 266 -8.89 -25.10 3.49
N VAL A 267 -9.60 -24.03 3.10
CA VAL A 267 -9.90 -22.90 4.01
C VAL A 267 -10.70 -23.38 5.22
N ARG A 268 -11.69 -24.27 5.03
CA ARG A 268 -12.52 -24.79 6.13
C ARG A 268 -11.78 -25.79 7.02
N GLU A 269 -10.83 -26.55 6.49
CA GLU A 269 -9.97 -27.44 7.29
C GLU A 269 -9.10 -26.63 8.28
N SER A 270 -8.56 -25.48 7.85
CA SER A 270 -7.80 -24.56 8.74
C SER A 270 -8.68 -23.64 9.59
N ASN A 271 -9.95 -23.46 9.21
CA ASN A 271 -10.93 -22.59 9.86
C ASN A 271 -12.32 -23.25 10.00
N PRO A 272 -12.43 -24.30 10.83
CA PRO A 272 -13.65 -25.11 10.92
C PRO A 272 -14.86 -24.36 11.49
N GLU A 273 -14.65 -23.21 12.13
CA GLU A 273 -15.72 -22.38 12.69
C GLU A 273 -16.43 -21.48 11.67
N ILE A 274 -15.94 -21.39 10.43
CA ILE A 274 -16.61 -20.60 9.40
C ILE A 274 -17.92 -21.27 9.03
N ASP A 275 -19.03 -20.55 9.23
CA ASP A 275 -20.36 -20.98 8.78
C ASP A 275 -20.36 -21.12 7.24
N PRO A 276 -20.63 -22.32 6.69
CA PRO A 276 -20.67 -22.53 5.24
C PRO A 276 -21.66 -21.61 4.52
N ASN A 277 -22.75 -21.19 5.17
CA ASN A 277 -23.75 -20.29 4.57
C ASN A 277 -23.22 -18.85 4.39
N ARG A 278 -22.06 -18.54 4.98
CA ARG A 278 -21.37 -17.26 4.84
C ARG A 278 -20.28 -17.28 3.77
N ILE A 279 -20.07 -18.42 3.12
CA ILE A 279 -19.15 -18.58 1.99
C ILE A 279 -19.93 -18.47 0.68
N ILE A 280 -19.48 -17.58 -0.19
CA ILE A 280 -19.91 -17.45 -1.57
C ILE A 280 -18.82 -18.11 -2.44
N PRO A 281 -19.11 -19.24 -3.09
CA PRO A 281 -18.17 -19.85 -4.03
C PRO A 281 -18.00 -18.94 -5.25
N THR A 282 -16.76 -18.72 -5.65
CA THR A 282 -16.41 -17.99 -6.88
C THR A 282 -15.86 -18.95 -7.93
N THR A 283 -15.94 -18.50 -9.18
CA THR A 283 -15.44 -19.19 -10.39
C THR A 283 -14.75 -18.18 -11.30
N HIS A 284 -14.12 -18.64 -12.39
CA HIS A 284 -13.66 -17.76 -13.46
C HIS A 284 -14.83 -16.89 -13.97
N ASP A 285 -14.57 -15.60 -14.19
CA ASP A 285 -15.51 -14.55 -14.59
C ASP A 285 -16.69 -14.31 -13.65
N PHE A 286 -16.65 -14.83 -12.41
CA PHE A 286 -17.59 -14.38 -11.39
C PHE A 286 -17.42 -12.87 -11.19
N GLU A 287 -18.53 -12.13 -11.10
CA GLU A 287 -18.51 -10.69 -10.87
C GLU A 287 -19.16 -10.31 -9.55
N LEU A 288 -18.45 -9.49 -8.77
CA LEU A 288 -18.99 -8.81 -7.61
C LEU A 288 -19.15 -7.32 -7.94
N LYS A 289 -20.39 -6.85 -7.98
CA LYS A 289 -20.68 -5.41 -7.97
C LYS A 289 -20.45 -4.86 -6.56
N LEU A 290 -19.47 -3.99 -6.42
CA LEU A 290 -19.14 -3.30 -5.18
C LEU A 290 -19.70 -1.88 -5.22
N GLY A 291 -20.73 -1.61 -4.43
CA GLY A 291 -21.27 -0.26 -4.34
C GLY A 291 -21.99 0.20 -5.61
N THR A 292 -21.71 1.44 -6.02
CA THR A 292 -22.42 2.09 -7.13
C THR A 292 -21.80 1.73 -8.47
N ASP A 293 -20.49 1.90 -8.59
CA ASP A 293 -19.79 2.00 -9.89
C ASP A 293 -18.66 0.97 -10.03
N SER A 294 -18.28 0.28 -8.96
CA SER A 294 -17.13 -0.62 -8.96
C SER A 294 -17.52 -2.07 -9.25
N ILE A 295 -16.78 -2.75 -10.14
CA ILE A 295 -16.95 -4.18 -10.46
C ILE A 295 -15.64 -4.91 -10.22
N ILE A 296 -15.72 -6.03 -9.51
CA ILE A 296 -14.60 -6.95 -9.29
C ILE A 296 -14.89 -8.23 -10.07
N ARG A 297 -14.10 -8.51 -11.11
CA ARG A 297 -14.14 -9.75 -11.87
C ARG A 297 -13.09 -10.72 -11.36
N PHE A 298 -13.49 -11.95 -11.08
CA PHE A 298 -12.63 -12.97 -10.49
C PHE A 298 -12.05 -13.83 -11.62
N LEU A 299 -10.71 -13.88 -11.70
CA LEU A 299 -9.98 -14.67 -12.68
C LEU A 299 -9.46 -15.92 -11.97
N HIS A 300 -9.94 -17.11 -12.34
CA HIS A 300 -9.32 -18.35 -11.86
C HIS A 300 -7.91 -18.46 -12.43
N THR A 301 -6.94 -18.54 -11.53
CA THR A 301 -5.51 -18.57 -11.86
C THR A 301 -4.80 -19.63 -11.00
N PRO A 302 -5.11 -20.92 -11.21
CA PRO A 302 -4.53 -22.01 -10.43
C PRO A 302 -3.02 -22.12 -10.66
N GLY A 303 -2.34 -22.75 -9.72
CA GLY A 303 -0.92 -23.06 -9.83
C GLY A 303 -0.20 -23.04 -8.51
N HIS A 304 -0.36 -21.95 -7.75
CA HIS A 304 0.12 -21.90 -6.36
C HIS A 304 -0.75 -22.75 -5.44
N THR A 305 -2.06 -22.67 -5.65
CA THR A 305 -3.08 -23.56 -5.08
C THR A 305 -4.10 -23.91 -6.17
N PRO A 306 -4.93 -24.96 -5.99
CA PRO A 306 -5.99 -25.31 -6.95
C PRO A 306 -7.04 -24.20 -7.15
N GLY A 307 -7.34 -23.45 -6.07
CA GLY A 307 -8.31 -22.36 -6.09
C GLY A 307 -7.71 -20.95 -6.14
N SER A 308 -6.42 -20.81 -6.45
CA SER A 308 -5.81 -19.50 -6.62
C SER A 308 -6.60 -18.66 -7.64
N GLN A 309 -6.92 -17.42 -7.26
CA GLN A 309 -7.66 -16.49 -8.10
C GLN A 309 -7.12 -15.07 -8.00
N CYS A 310 -7.13 -14.36 -9.12
CA CYS A 310 -6.83 -12.93 -9.18
C CYS A 310 -8.13 -12.12 -9.24
N LEU A 311 -8.08 -10.87 -8.77
CA LEU A 311 -9.22 -9.96 -8.79
C LEU A 311 -8.93 -8.80 -9.73
N LEU A 312 -9.71 -8.68 -10.81
CA LEU A 312 -9.61 -7.56 -11.74
C LEU A 312 -10.71 -6.54 -11.43
N VAL A 313 -10.32 -5.42 -10.84
CA VAL A 313 -11.22 -4.31 -10.49
C VAL A 313 -11.25 -3.31 -11.64
N ASN A 314 -12.46 -2.96 -12.08
CA ASN A 314 -12.73 -1.99 -13.15
C ASN A 314 -11.85 -2.19 -14.41
N ASN A 315 -11.50 -3.45 -14.70
CA ASN A 315 -10.68 -3.87 -15.84
C ASN A 315 -9.22 -3.38 -15.90
N ASN A 316 -8.71 -2.67 -14.88
CA ASN A 316 -7.36 -2.08 -14.93
C ASN A 316 -6.55 -2.19 -13.62
N ARG A 317 -7.10 -2.74 -12.54
CA ARG A 317 -6.37 -3.04 -11.29
C ARG A 317 -6.48 -4.52 -10.96
N LEU A 318 -5.36 -5.23 -10.99
CA LEU A 318 -5.28 -6.66 -10.74
C LEU A 318 -4.68 -6.93 -9.35
N PHE A 319 -5.41 -7.62 -8.49
CA PHE A 319 -4.87 -8.18 -7.25
C PHE A 319 -4.53 -9.64 -7.50
N SER A 320 -3.24 -9.97 -7.52
CA SER A 320 -2.76 -11.25 -8.07
C SER A 320 -2.54 -12.35 -7.04
N GLY A 321 -2.66 -12.04 -5.75
CA GLY A 321 -2.24 -12.94 -4.67
C GLY A 321 -0.86 -13.50 -4.98
N ASP A 322 -0.73 -14.82 -4.91
CA ASP A 322 0.53 -15.53 -5.14
C ASP A 322 0.69 -16.05 -6.57
N THR A 323 -0.16 -15.60 -7.49
CA THR A 323 -0.07 -15.97 -8.91
C THR A 323 1.05 -15.21 -9.61
N LEU A 324 1.12 -13.90 -9.37
CA LEU A 324 2.08 -13.01 -10.03
C LEU A 324 2.67 -12.03 -9.01
N PHE A 325 3.99 -12.08 -8.87
CA PHE A 325 4.79 -11.10 -8.16
C PHE A 325 5.63 -10.30 -9.15
N LEU A 326 6.33 -9.29 -8.65
CA LEU A 326 7.30 -8.55 -9.46
C LEU A 326 8.44 -9.46 -9.92
N GLY A 327 8.47 -9.75 -11.22
CA GLY A 327 9.49 -10.58 -11.84
C GLY A 327 9.44 -12.08 -11.53
N THR A 328 8.48 -12.55 -10.72
CA THR A 328 8.40 -13.96 -10.29
C THR A 328 6.95 -14.37 -9.96
N CYS A 329 6.72 -15.58 -9.43
CA CYS A 329 5.43 -16.07 -8.93
C CYS A 329 5.57 -16.72 -7.55
N GLY A 330 4.44 -17.09 -6.95
CA GLY A 330 4.39 -17.92 -5.75
C GLY A 330 5.03 -19.30 -5.96
N ARG A 331 5.42 -19.92 -4.85
CA ARG A 331 6.06 -21.25 -4.85
C ARG A 331 5.13 -22.35 -5.39
N LEU A 332 5.73 -23.39 -5.97
CA LEU A 332 5.00 -24.45 -6.71
C LEU A 332 5.26 -25.86 -6.17
N ASP A 333 5.71 -25.96 -4.92
CA ASP A 333 6.16 -27.19 -4.27
C ASP A 333 5.32 -27.59 -3.05
N LEU A 334 4.26 -26.83 -2.73
CA LEU A 334 3.31 -27.17 -1.67
C LEU A 334 2.18 -28.09 -2.18
N PRO A 335 1.51 -28.84 -1.28
CA PRO A 335 0.36 -29.66 -1.66
C PRO A 335 -0.71 -28.85 -2.42
N GLY A 336 -1.13 -29.38 -3.57
CA GLY A 336 -2.10 -28.73 -4.46
C GLY A 336 -1.49 -27.78 -5.50
N ALA A 337 -0.20 -27.45 -5.40
CA ALA A 337 0.47 -26.65 -6.41
C ALA A 337 0.71 -27.43 -7.70
N CYS A 338 0.66 -26.73 -8.84
CA CYS A 338 0.84 -27.30 -10.17
C CYS A 338 1.59 -26.32 -11.09
N LYS A 339 2.74 -26.76 -11.59
CA LYS A 339 3.59 -25.96 -12.49
C LYS A 339 2.92 -25.67 -13.82
N LEU A 340 2.18 -26.64 -14.36
CA LEU A 340 1.48 -26.46 -15.63
C LEU A 340 0.35 -25.44 -15.51
N ASP A 341 -0.41 -25.51 -14.43
CA ASP A 341 -1.51 -24.58 -14.17
C ASP A 341 -0.98 -23.17 -13.96
N MET A 342 0.10 -23.00 -13.18
CA MET A 342 0.75 -21.69 -13.01
C MET A 342 1.20 -21.11 -14.36
N PHE A 343 1.80 -21.94 -15.21
CA PHE A 343 2.20 -21.52 -16.56
C PHE A 343 1.01 -21.03 -17.39
N GLN A 344 -0.11 -21.76 -17.37
CA GLN A 344 -1.32 -21.38 -18.09
C GLN A 344 -1.93 -20.08 -17.52
N SER A 345 -2.05 -19.98 -16.21
CA SER A 345 -2.51 -18.77 -15.51
C SER A 345 -1.69 -17.54 -15.90
N LEU A 346 -0.36 -17.65 -15.88
CA LEU A 346 0.52 -16.54 -16.24
C LEU A 346 0.45 -16.23 -17.75
N GLN A 347 0.65 -17.23 -18.62
CA GLN A 347 0.88 -17.01 -20.06
C GLN A 347 -0.40 -16.92 -20.91
N GLN A 348 -1.54 -17.38 -20.40
CA GLN A 348 -2.81 -17.45 -21.15
C GLN A 348 -3.94 -16.64 -20.50
N VAL A 349 -3.82 -16.29 -19.21
CA VAL A 349 -4.83 -15.46 -18.54
C VAL A 349 -4.27 -14.07 -18.25
N LEU A 350 -3.22 -13.97 -17.43
CA LEU A 350 -2.70 -12.67 -17.00
C LEU A 350 -1.97 -11.91 -18.10
N LYS A 351 -1.26 -12.62 -18.99
CA LYS A 351 -0.56 -12.01 -20.12
C LYS A 351 -1.51 -11.37 -21.15
N ASP A 352 -2.76 -11.80 -21.22
CA ASP A 352 -3.73 -11.26 -22.19
C ASP A 352 -4.44 -9.99 -21.67
N LEU A 353 -4.17 -9.58 -20.42
CA LEU A 353 -4.67 -8.33 -19.87
C LEU A 353 -4.01 -7.10 -20.53
N ASP A 354 -4.69 -5.95 -20.43
CA ASP A 354 -4.21 -4.66 -20.93
C ASP A 354 -2.87 -4.30 -20.30
N ASP A 355 -1.95 -3.76 -21.12
CA ASP A 355 -0.60 -3.41 -20.71
C ASP A 355 -0.55 -2.38 -19.57
N ASN A 356 -1.54 -1.49 -19.47
CA ASN A 356 -1.65 -0.50 -18.40
C ASN A 356 -2.29 -1.06 -17.12
N THR A 357 -2.69 -2.34 -17.11
CA THR A 357 -3.23 -2.99 -15.92
C THR A 357 -2.16 -2.98 -14.82
N MET A 358 -2.47 -2.33 -13.71
CA MET A 358 -1.60 -2.28 -12.54
C MET A 358 -1.81 -3.55 -11.71
N VAL A 359 -0.72 -4.15 -11.23
CA VAL A 359 -0.71 -5.42 -10.51
C VAL A 359 -0.28 -5.19 -9.06
N TYR A 360 -1.11 -5.69 -8.14
CA TYR A 360 -0.93 -5.66 -6.68
C TYR A 360 -0.73 -7.11 -6.18
N PRO A 361 0.50 -7.49 -5.79
CA PRO A 361 0.83 -8.86 -5.39
C PRO A 361 0.35 -9.23 -3.98
N GLY A 362 0.32 -10.52 -3.64
CA GLY A 362 0.07 -10.98 -2.27
C GLY A 362 1.19 -10.65 -1.28
N HIS A 363 2.42 -10.48 -1.76
CA HIS A 363 3.61 -10.24 -0.93
C HIS A 363 4.59 -9.23 -1.53
N ASN A 364 5.37 -8.59 -0.65
CA ASN A 364 6.45 -7.68 -1.02
C ASN A 364 7.79 -8.43 -1.27
N TYR A 365 7.83 -9.30 -2.28
CA TYR A 365 9.04 -10.05 -2.65
C TYR A 365 9.84 -9.44 -3.81
N GLY A 366 9.29 -8.44 -4.50
CA GLY A 366 10.00 -7.67 -5.52
C GLY A 366 9.63 -6.18 -5.56
N GLY A 367 8.71 -5.74 -4.70
CA GLY A 367 8.20 -4.38 -4.61
C GLY A 367 6.68 -4.33 -4.37
N GLU A 368 6.14 -3.11 -4.27
CA GLU A 368 4.74 -2.89 -3.89
C GLU A 368 3.72 -3.13 -5.02
N TRP A 369 4.11 -2.91 -6.28
CA TRP A 369 3.23 -3.01 -7.44
C TRP A 369 4.03 -3.04 -8.76
N THR A 370 3.43 -3.55 -9.83
CA THR A 370 3.98 -3.57 -11.20
C THR A 370 2.87 -3.33 -12.21
N THR A 371 3.16 -3.48 -13.50
CA THR A 371 2.16 -3.45 -14.57
C THR A 371 2.32 -4.68 -15.45
N ILE A 372 1.25 -5.06 -16.15
CA ILE A 372 1.32 -6.13 -17.14
C ILE A 372 2.37 -5.83 -18.22
N ALA A 373 2.50 -4.57 -18.66
CA ALA A 373 3.57 -4.15 -19.57
C ALA A 373 4.97 -4.45 -19.02
N GLN A 374 5.24 -4.10 -17.76
CA GLN A 374 6.53 -4.32 -17.12
C GLN A 374 6.84 -5.82 -16.98
N GLU A 375 5.87 -6.63 -16.58
CA GLU A 375 6.05 -8.08 -16.45
C GLU A 375 6.23 -8.78 -17.80
N LYS A 376 5.61 -8.27 -18.88
CA LYS A 376 5.84 -8.75 -20.26
C LYS A 376 7.25 -8.41 -20.75
N ALA A 377 7.74 -7.22 -20.43
CA ALA A 377 9.04 -6.73 -20.89
C ALA A 377 10.22 -7.32 -20.10
N HIS A 378 10.07 -7.41 -18.78
CA HIS A 378 11.18 -7.65 -17.85
C HIS A 378 10.92 -8.76 -16.83
N GLY A 379 9.67 -9.21 -16.68
CA GLY A 379 9.27 -10.16 -15.66
C GLY A 379 8.89 -11.54 -16.16
N ILE A 380 8.07 -12.25 -15.39
CA ILE A 380 7.73 -13.66 -15.64
C ILE A 380 6.73 -13.87 -16.78
N LEU A 381 6.06 -12.79 -17.24
CA LEU A 381 5.19 -12.82 -18.41
C LEU A 381 5.97 -12.72 -19.73
N ARG A 382 7.28 -12.44 -19.67
CA ARG A 382 8.19 -12.49 -20.82
C ARG A 382 8.18 -13.90 -21.39
N GLY A 383 7.61 -14.05 -22.59
CA GLY A 383 7.27 -15.36 -23.18
C GLY A 383 8.36 -16.41 -23.00
N VAL A 384 8.04 -17.45 -22.24
CA VAL A 384 8.87 -18.62 -22.01
C VAL A 384 8.15 -19.84 -22.59
N SER A 385 8.89 -20.76 -23.21
CA SER A 385 8.26 -21.99 -23.70
C SER A 385 7.79 -22.85 -22.52
N ARG A 386 6.73 -23.63 -22.74
CA ARG A 386 6.19 -24.54 -21.72
C ARG A 386 7.25 -25.53 -21.25
N GLU A 387 8.07 -26.05 -22.15
CA GLU A 387 9.13 -27.00 -21.86
C GLU A 387 10.19 -26.37 -20.95
N LYS A 388 10.62 -25.15 -21.28
CA LYS A 388 11.58 -24.42 -20.45
C LYS A 388 11.00 -24.12 -19.07
N TRP A 389 9.74 -23.72 -18.98
CA TRP A 389 9.07 -23.47 -17.71
C TRP A 389 9.06 -24.71 -16.79
N LEU A 390 8.62 -25.84 -17.33
CA LEU A 390 8.50 -27.10 -16.58
C LEU A 390 9.86 -27.67 -16.16
N ALA A 391 10.95 -27.28 -16.84
CA ALA A 391 12.30 -27.67 -16.49
C ALA A 391 12.93 -26.77 -15.41
N THR A 392 12.49 -25.51 -15.26
CA THR A 392 13.12 -24.52 -14.36
C THR A 392 12.39 -24.32 -13.04
N HIS A 393 11.09 -24.63 -12.99
CA HIS A 393 10.30 -24.65 -11.77
C HIS A 393 10.06 -26.09 -11.41
#